data_AF-A0A9D2UDV2-F1
#
_entry.id   AF-A0A9D2UDV2-F1
#
_cell.length_a   1.000
_cell.length_b   1.000
_cell.length_c   1.000
_cell.angle_alpha   90.00
_cell.angle_beta   90.00
_cell.angle_gamma   90.00
#
_symmetry.space_group_name_H-M   'P 1'
#
loop_
_entity.id
_entity.type
_entity.pdbx_description
1 polymer ?
#
loop_
_entity_poly.entity_id
_entity_poly.type
_entity_poly.pdbx_seq_one_letter_code
_entity_poly.pdbx_strand_id
1 'polypeptide(L)'
;GIDPQPLRKKIADITDVLARESEDTAALLAARKGASGKLAPVKKGTKYAATSPEAEELFKKAEARVRQDGLAAAPAEDLLGLIEEMHAQMMQAAEELKFELAGRLRDEIADLKKELRAMQEAGHA
;
A
#
# COMPACT_ATOMS: atom_id res chain seq x y z
N GLY A 1 30.36 -23.04 3.78
CA GLY A 1 29.54 -22.20 2.90
C GLY A 1 28.16 -22.11 3.49
N ILE A 2 27.56 -20.92 3.54
CA ILE A 2 26.19 -20.74 4.05
C ILE A 2 25.23 -21.27 3.00
N ASP A 3 24.36 -22.19 3.38
CA ASP A 3 23.36 -22.77 2.49
C ASP A 3 22.32 -21.70 2.12
N PRO A 4 22.12 -21.38 0.83
CA PRO A 4 21.12 -20.41 0.41
C PRO A 4 19.68 -20.94 0.49
N GLN A 5 19.46 -22.25 0.72
CA GLN A 5 18.11 -22.81 0.71
C GLN A 5 17.14 -22.19 1.74
N PRO A 6 17.53 -21.99 3.01
CA PRO A 6 16.67 -21.31 3.98
C PRO A 6 16.30 -19.88 3.58
N LEU A 7 17.21 -19.18 2.89
CA LEU A 7 16.97 -17.81 2.41
C LEU A 7 16.02 -17.81 1.20
N ARG A 8 16.23 -18.71 0.24
CA ARG A 8 15.37 -18.87 -0.94
C ARG A 8 13.93 -19.20 -0.55
N LYS A 9 13.75 -20.09 0.43
CA LYS A 9 12.42 -20.42 0.95
C LYS A 9 11.70 -19.21 1.53
N LYS A 10 12.37 -18.41 2.37
CA LYS A 10 11.80 -17.18 2.93
C LYS A 10 11.42 -16.16 1.85
N ILE A 11 12.23 -16.04 0.80
CA ILE A 11 11.95 -15.16 -0.33
C ILE A 11 10.69 -15.63 -1.08
N ALA A 12 10.58 -16.94 -1.35
CA ALA A 12 9.40 -17.51 -1.99
C ALA A 12 8.14 -17.28 -1.15
N ASP A 13 8.19 -17.59 0.15
CA ASP A 13 7.06 -17.41 1.08
C ASP A 13 6.61 -15.93 1.12
N ILE A 14 7.54 -14.98 1.15
CA ILE A 14 7.22 -13.54 1.15
C ILE A 14 6.64 -13.10 -0.20
N THR A 15 7.19 -13.59 -1.31
CA THR A 15 6.70 -13.25 -2.66
C THR A 15 5.27 -13.75 -2.86
N ASP A 16 4.96 -14.96 -2.39
CA ASP A 16 3.60 -15.52 -2.47
C ASP A 16 2.60 -14.69 -1.65
N VAL A 17 3.00 -14.24 -0.46
CA VAL A 17 2.17 -13.36 0.37
C VAL A 17 1.97 -11.99 -0.28
N LEU A 18 3.01 -11.42 -0.89
CA LEU A 18 2.92 -10.14 -1.60
C LEU A 18 2.02 -10.24 -2.83
N ALA A 19 2.06 -11.34 -3.56
CA ALA A 19 1.17 -11.59 -4.69
C ALA A 19 -0.30 -11.57 -4.23
N ARG A 20 -0.63 -12.29 -3.15
CA ARG A 20 -1.97 -12.28 -2.57
C ARG A 20 -2.43 -10.89 -2.11
N GLU A 21 -1.53 -10.12 -1.50
CA GLU A 21 -1.83 -8.75 -1.09
C GLU A 21 -2.01 -7.80 -2.27
N SER A 22 -1.29 -8.05 -3.38
CA SER A 22 -1.50 -7.32 -4.63
C SER A 22 -2.89 -7.59 -5.21
N GLU A 23 -3.35 -8.83 -5.17
CA GLU A 23 -4.69 -9.20 -5.64
C GLU A 23 -5.79 -8.55 -4.79
N ASP A 24 -5.66 -8.55 -3.46
CA ASP A 24 -6.64 -7.92 -2.57
C ASP A 24 -6.65 -6.39 -2.74
N THR A 25 -5.49 -5.77 -2.95
CA THR A 25 -5.40 -4.32 -3.25
C THR A 25 -6.03 -4.01 -4.60
N ALA A 26 -5.75 -4.81 -5.62
CA ALA A 26 -6.35 -4.68 -6.94
C ALA A 26 -7.87 -4.86 -6.90
N ALA A 27 -8.37 -5.82 -6.12
CA ALA A 27 -9.80 -6.04 -5.92
C ALA A 27 -10.47 -4.83 -5.24
N LEU A 28 -9.81 -4.23 -4.25
CA LEU A 28 -10.31 -3.06 -3.55
C LEU A 28 -10.35 -1.84 -4.48
N LEU A 29 -9.31 -1.62 -5.28
CA LEU A 29 -9.29 -0.56 -6.31
C LEU A 29 -10.31 -0.82 -7.42
N ALA A 30 -10.56 -2.09 -7.78
CA ALA A 30 -11.57 -2.46 -8.76
C ALA A 30 -12.99 -2.25 -8.22
N ALA A 31 -13.25 -2.53 -6.94
CA ALA A 31 -14.53 -2.27 -6.28
C ALA A 31 -14.88 -0.77 -6.32
N ARG A 32 -13.89 0.12 -6.12
CA ARG A 32 -14.05 1.56 -6.34
C ARG A 32 -14.52 1.88 -7.76
N LYS A 33 -13.90 1.25 -8.77
CA LYS A 33 -14.22 1.45 -10.19
C LYS A 33 -15.59 0.88 -10.59
N GLY A 34 -16.07 -0.16 -9.89
CA GLY A 34 -17.42 -0.71 -10.06
C GLY A 34 -18.51 0.13 -9.39
N ALA A 35 -18.22 0.72 -8.22
CA ALA A 35 -19.14 1.60 -7.50
C ALA A 35 -19.28 3.00 -8.14
N SER A 36 -18.19 3.53 -8.69
CA SER A 36 -18.20 4.76 -9.50
C SER A 36 -18.24 4.42 -10.98
N GLY A 37 -19.44 4.23 -11.53
CA GLY A 37 -19.63 4.19 -12.98
C GLY A 37 -19.03 5.43 -13.64
N LYS A 38 -17.89 5.26 -14.31
CA LYS A 38 -17.08 6.28 -15.01
C LYS A 38 -16.51 7.39 -14.11
N LEU A 39 -15.33 7.15 -13.53
CA LEU A 39 -14.40 8.24 -13.21
C LEU A 39 -13.03 8.01 -13.86
N ALA A 40 -12.47 9.13 -14.32
CA ALA A 40 -11.31 9.25 -15.21
C ALA A 40 -10.05 8.56 -14.68
N PRO A 41 -9.09 8.17 -15.55
CA PRO A 41 -7.83 7.60 -15.12
C PRO A 41 -7.10 8.57 -14.18
N VAL A 42 -6.70 8.08 -13.01
CA VAL A 42 -5.68 8.73 -12.19
C VAL A 42 -4.47 8.93 -13.08
N LYS A 43 -4.12 10.19 -13.33
CA LYS A 43 -2.89 10.55 -14.03
C LYS A 43 -1.74 10.00 -13.19
N LYS A 44 -1.04 8.98 -13.68
CA LYS A 44 0.30 8.58 -13.20
C LYS A 44 1.26 9.75 -13.43
N GLY A 45 1.23 10.74 -12.55
CA GLY A 45 2.36 11.62 -12.24
C GLY A 45 2.77 11.23 -10.83
N THR A 46 3.99 10.83 -10.52
CA THR A 46 5.28 11.18 -11.09
C THR A 46 6.19 9.99 -10.83
N LYS A 47 7.10 9.70 -11.75
CA LYS A 47 8.12 8.66 -11.57
C LYS A 47 9.13 9.18 -10.52
N TYR A 48 8.81 9.09 -9.24
CA TYR A 48 9.78 9.37 -8.19
C TYR A 48 10.67 8.15 -8.04
N ALA A 49 11.94 8.29 -8.39
CA ALA A 49 12.96 7.31 -8.10
C ALA A 49 13.04 7.16 -6.57
N ALA A 50 12.50 6.05 -6.04
CA ALA A 50 12.31 5.83 -4.60
C ALA A 50 13.61 5.52 -3.83
N THR A 51 14.71 6.17 -4.18
CA THR A 51 16.01 6.08 -3.49
C THR A 51 16.58 7.45 -3.13
N SER A 52 15.75 8.50 -3.15
CA SER A 52 16.16 9.86 -2.85
C SER A 52 15.78 10.22 -1.41
N PRO A 53 16.63 10.91 -0.63
CA PRO A 53 16.26 11.39 0.71
C PRO A 53 15.03 12.31 0.69
N GLU A 54 14.72 12.95 -0.44
CA GLU A 54 13.48 13.72 -0.64
C GLU A 54 12.23 12.84 -0.67
N ALA A 55 12.32 11.58 -1.12
CA ALA A 55 11.21 10.64 -1.11
C ALA A 55 10.89 10.17 0.31
N GLU A 56 11.91 9.92 1.14
CA GLU A 56 11.73 9.61 2.57
C GLU A 56 11.15 10.80 3.35
N GLU A 57 11.54 12.03 3.02
CA GLU A 57 10.99 13.23 3.66
C GLU A 57 9.53 13.43 3.29
N LEU A 58 9.17 13.28 2.01
CA LEU A 58 7.78 13.32 1.55
C LEU A 58 6.93 12.24 2.22
N PHE A 59 7.49 11.03 2.40
CA PHE A 59 6.83 9.92 3.10
C PHE A 59 6.54 10.26 4.56
N LYS A 60 7.53 10.75 5.31
CA LYS A 60 7.33 11.23 6.70
C LYS A 60 6.32 12.36 6.78
N LYS A 61 6.25 13.21 5.77
CA LYS A 61 5.31 14.34 5.72
C LYS A 61 3.88 13.88 5.43
N ALA A 62 3.70 12.88 4.58
CA ALA A 62 2.42 12.22 4.35
C ALA A 62 1.94 11.53 5.63
N GLU A 63 2.81 10.75 6.27
CA GLU A 63 2.54 10.06 7.54
C GLU A 63 2.26 11.04 8.69
N ALA A 64 2.90 12.22 8.69
CA ALA A 64 2.63 13.27 9.66
C ALA A 64 1.26 13.95 9.41
N ARG A 65 0.85 14.16 8.16
CA ARG A 65 -0.49 14.70 7.83
C ARG A 65 -1.60 13.75 8.27
N VAL A 66 -1.43 12.45 8.01
CA VAL A 66 -2.36 11.41 8.49
C VAL A 66 -2.52 11.45 10.02
N ARG A 67 -1.43 11.71 10.76
CA ARG A 67 -1.48 11.90 12.22
C ARG A 67 -2.05 13.24 12.67
N GLN A 68 -1.90 14.30 11.87
CA GLN A 68 -2.27 15.67 12.24
C GLN A 68 -3.75 15.97 11.97
N ASP A 69 -4.31 15.44 10.89
CA ASP A 69 -5.72 15.65 10.51
C ASP A 69 -6.68 14.74 11.30
N GLY A 70 -6.14 13.73 11.98
CA GLY A 70 -6.90 12.72 12.69
C GLY A 70 -7.58 11.74 11.72
N LEU A 71 -7.27 10.45 11.87
CA LEU A 71 -7.82 9.33 11.06
C LEU A 71 -9.36 9.27 11.00
N ALA A 72 -10.06 10.02 11.87
CA ALA A 72 -11.52 10.12 11.88
C ALA A 72 -12.11 11.09 10.83
N ALA A 73 -11.30 11.91 10.15
CA ALA A 73 -11.78 12.95 9.22
C ALA A 73 -11.26 12.81 7.78
N ALA A 74 -10.35 11.88 7.49
CA ALA A 74 -9.93 11.63 6.12
C ALA A 74 -11.08 10.95 5.35
N PRO A 75 -11.54 11.47 4.20
CA PRO A 75 -12.52 10.76 3.38
C PRO A 75 -11.96 9.39 2.99
N ALA A 76 -12.84 8.38 2.91
CA ALA A 76 -12.48 7.02 2.50
C ALA A 76 -11.67 6.96 1.18
N GLU A 77 -11.80 7.99 0.36
CA GLU A 77 -11.05 8.19 -0.89
C GLU A 77 -9.56 8.53 -0.67
N ASP A 78 -9.24 9.30 0.37
CA ASP A 78 -7.87 9.65 0.72
C ASP A 78 -7.12 8.45 1.31
N LEU A 79 -7.80 7.65 2.15
CA LEU A 79 -7.27 6.37 2.65
C LEU A 79 -6.96 5.41 1.49
N LEU A 80 -7.85 5.36 0.49
CA LEU A 80 -7.66 4.52 -0.68
C LEU A 80 -6.45 4.96 -1.53
N GLY A 81 -6.28 6.27 -1.71
CA GLY A 81 -5.11 6.82 -2.41
C GLY A 81 -3.80 6.48 -1.69
N LEU A 82 -3.80 6.57 -0.35
CA LEU A 82 -2.65 6.18 0.47
C LEU A 82 -2.33 4.68 0.35
N ILE A 83 -3.35 3.82 0.37
CA ILE A 83 -3.19 2.38 0.16
C ILE A 83 -2.55 2.09 -1.21
N GLU A 84 -2.98 2.78 -2.27
CA GLU A 84 -2.41 2.63 -3.62
C GLU A 84 -0.92 3.04 -3.66
N GLU A 85 -0.57 4.16 -3.01
CA GLU A 85 0.81 4.64 -2.93
C GLU A 85 1.71 3.68 -2.16
N MET A 86 1.29 3.25 -0.97
CA MET A 86 2.05 2.31 -0.14
C MET A 86 2.20 0.95 -0.82
N HIS A 87 1.18 0.50 -1.54
CA HIS A 87 1.25 -0.73 -2.34
C HIS A 87 2.31 -0.64 -3.44
N ALA A 88 2.37 0.48 -4.16
CA ALA A 88 3.41 0.70 -5.17
C ALA A 88 4.83 0.68 -4.55
N GLN A 89 5.00 1.28 -3.38
CA GLN A 89 6.28 1.27 -2.65
C GLN A 89 6.65 -0.15 -2.15
N MET A 90 5.67 -0.92 -1.69
CA MET A 90 5.86 -2.32 -1.28
C MET A 90 6.35 -3.17 -2.45
N MET A 91 5.74 -3.01 -3.63
CA MET A 91 6.14 -3.72 -4.84
C MET A 91 7.56 -3.34 -5.27
N GLN A 92 7.91 -2.05 -5.22
CA GLN A 92 9.27 -1.63 -5.52
C GLN A 92 10.30 -2.19 -4.51
N ALA A 93 9.97 -2.20 -3.21
CA ALA A 93 10.82 -2.81 -2.20
C ALA A 93 11.03 -4.31 -2.45
N ALA A 94 10.00 -5.01 -2.92
CA ALA A 94 10.07 -6.42 -3.30
C ALA A 94 10.97 -6.65 -4.54
N GLU A 95 10.85 -5.80 -5.57
CA GLU A 95 11.72 -5.82 -6.76
C GLU A 95 13.19 -5.60 -6.39
N GLU A 96 13.45 -4.71 -5.41
CA GLU A 96 14.79 -4.43 -4.88
C GLU A 96 15.29 -5.47 -3.85
N LEU A 97 14.56 -6.59 -3.64
CA LEU A 97 14.87 -7.64 -2.67
C LEU A 97 14.93 -7.17 -1.21
N LYS A 98 14.29 -6.04 -0.90
CA LYS A 98 14.18 -5.45 0.45
C LYS A 98 12.99 -6.07 1.20
N PHE A 99 13.06 -7.38 1.46
CA PHE A 99 11.94 -8.14 2.01
C PHE A 99 11.47 -7.70 3.40
N GLU A 100 12.36 -7.17 4.23
CA GLU A 100 11.99 -6.61 5.54
C GLU A 100 11.12 -5.35 5.39
N LEU A 101 11.52 -4.43 4.49
CA LEU A 101 10.75 -3.22 4.20
C LEU A 101 9.42 -3.58 3.54
N ALA A 102 9.42 -4.48 2.55
CA ALA A 102 8.21 -4.96 1.91
C ALA A 102 7.25 -5.62 2.91
N GLY A 103 7.77 -6.39 3.88
CA GLY A 103 6.97 -7.00 4.95
C GLY A 103 6.32 -5.99 5.87
N ARG A 104 7.04 -4.92 6.25
CA ARG A 104 6.47 -3.83 7.06
C ARG A 104 5.37 -3.08 6.30
N LEU A 105 5.65 -2.68 5.05
CA LEU A 105 4.68 -1.99 4.20
C LEU A 105 3.41 -2.83 3.99
N ARG A 106 3.56 -4.16 3.86
CA ARG A 106 2.42 -5.09 3.79
C ARG A 106 1.53 -5.00 5.03
N ASP A 107 2.11 -5.03 6.23
CA ASP A 107 1.34 -5.01 7.48
C ASP A 107 0.59 -3.68 7.64
N GLU A 108 1.24 -2.56 7.30
CA GLU A 108 0.62 -1.24 7.31
C GLU A 108 -0.54 -1.13 6.30
N ILE A 109 -0.36 -1.66 5.08
CA ILE A 109 -1.42 -1.73 4.06
C ILE A 109 -2.59 -2.58 4.57
N ALA A 110 -2.32 -3.71 5.21
CA ALA A 110 -3.36 -4.60 5.72
C ALA A 110 -4.21 -3.93 6.80
N ASP A 111 -3.60 -3.11 7.66
CA ASP A 111 -4.33 -2.38 8.70
C ASP A 111 -5.15 -1.22 8.12
N LEU A 112 -4.60 -0.44 7.17
CA LEU A 112 -5.34 0.60 6.46
C LEU A 112 -6.56 0.04 5.70
N LYS A 113 -6.43 -1.15 5.09
CA LYS A 113 -7.55 -1.83 4.43
C LYS A 113 -8.66 -2.21 5.41
N LYS A 114 -8.33 -2.67 6.62
CA LYS A 114 -9.34 -2.99 7.65
C LYS A 114 -10.08 -1.72 8.08
N GLU A 115 -9.36 -0.64 8.29
CA GLU A 115 -9.95 0.65 8.67
C GLU A 115 -10.87 1.19 7.57
N LEU A 116 -10.43 1.15 6.31
CA LEU A 116 -11.26 1.54 5.17
C LEU A 116 -12.57 0.75 5.09
N ARG A 117 -12.53 -0.56 5.32
CA ARG A 117 -13.72 -1.41 5.35
C ARG A 117 -14.65 -1.04 6.52
N ALA A 118 -14.10 -0.81 7.71
CA ALA A 118 -14.87 -0.37 8.87
C ALA A 118 -15.56 0.98 8.63
N MET A 119 -14.88 1.93 7.96
CA MET A 119 -15.47 3.21 7.58
C MET A 119 -16.57 3.06 6.53
N GLN A 120 -16.38 2.18 5.53
CA GLN A 120 -17.41 1.88 4.53
C GLN A 120 -18.66 1.29 5.18
N GLU A 121 -18.49 0.31 6.09
CA GLU A 121 -19.60 -0.29 6.83
C GLU A 121 -20.33 0.72 7.71
N ALA A 122 -19.60 1.60 8.40
CA ALA A 122 -20.18 2.66 9.22
C ALA A 122 -20.91 3.74 8.39
N GLY A 123 -20.46 4.00 7.16
CA GLY A 123 -21.12 4.93 6.22
C GLY A 123 -22.33 4.33 5.48
N HIS A 124 -22.57 3.03 5.59
CA HIS A 124 -23.72 2.32 5.01
C HIS A 124 -24.83 1.99 6.04
N ALA A 125 -24.69 2.43 7.29
CA ALA A 125 -25.66 2.24 8.37
C ALA A 125 -26.63 3.42 8.53
#